data_AF-A0A9E3IPV0-F1
#
_entry.id   AF-A0A9E3IPV0-F1
#
_cell.length_a   1.000
_cell.length_b   1.000
_cell.length_c   1.000
_cell.angle_alpha   90.00
_cell.angle_beta   90.00
_cell.angle_gamma   90.00
#
_symmetry.space_group_name_H-M   'P 1'
#
loop_
_entity.id
_entity.type
_entity.pdbx_description
1 polymer ?
#
loop_
_entity_poly.entity_id
_entity_poly.type
_entity_poly.pdbx_seq_one_letter_code
_entity_poly.pdbx_strand_id
1 'polypeptide(L)'
;MASSENMQMPICIAGMHRSGTSMVSDLLHTLGIYMGEEADLLSAKEGENAGGFWEHFGFYALNERLLLHLRAGWDAPWMPDNWEAREDLAPFREEARLLVNRMREATSGNRRWGWKDPRNSITIQFWKSILPDAKVVICVRNPVEVAASLCARNNLSVAAASRLWLRYYENILTHVPRENRVITIYENYFDNFEEELGRVSSALGIAVDHNMMVQARAHAKQELHHNRSTPQELHGGDFAPELIQMYDCLLEEARTGEAVALPISTSEMNEAHPALNADAADFARSRFNAEIAQREEHMRRLSHENSLLKKKLAGLEQRLGEFAEQLYVWEEEKVAQASRLSTLVGKAMEVHRALGGRYAELLALHNEVNRHLKETKSFMPRWVRRSETLNYVYRSIKSIHRGIKLLRLQKYLNDAMAQNLDLLTQVAAILARNNAPKESILPGLECSGTDKTKVDIARLTTVLRQRLS
;
A
#
# COMPACT_ATOMS: atom_id res chain seq x y z
N MET A 1 -39.36 19.81 -11.61
CA MET A 1 -38.17 19.22 -12.27
C MET A 1 -37.51 20.32 -13.09
N ALA A 2 -36.20 20.51 -13.01
CA ALA A 2 -35.50 21.35 -13.98
C ALA A 2 -35.44 20.61 -15.33
N SER A 3 -35.41 21.35 -16.46
CA SER A 3 -35.13 20.73 -17.77
C SER A 3 -33.71 20.15 -17.78
N SER A 4 -33.51 19.06 -18.53
CA SER A 4 -32.22 18.36 -18.62
C SER A 4 -31.08 19.26 -19.11
N GLU A 5 -31.37 20.20 -20.02
CA GLU A 5 -30.44 21.22 -20.52
C GLU A 5 -29.90 22.10 -19.39
N ASN A 6 -30.76 22.47 -18.42
CA ASN A 6 -30.45 23.38 -17.33
C ASN A 6 -29.53 22.74 -16.25
N MET A 7 -29.28 21.42 -16.34
CA MET A 7 -28.30 20.71 -15.50
C MET A 7 -26.92 20.55 -16.15
N GLN A 8 -26.76 20.93 -17.43
CA GLN A 8 -25.49 20.82 -18.15
C GLN A 8 -24.77 22.16 -18.40
N MET A 9 -25.38 23.29 -18.01
CA MET A 9 -24.75 24.61 -18.10
C MET A 9 -23.45 24.65 -17.26
N PRO A 10 -22.29 24.96 -17.85
CA PRO A 10 -21.04 25.13 -17.12
C PRO A 10 -21.04 26.41 -16.28
N ILE A 11 -20.34 26.38 -15.15
CA ILE A 11 -20.15 27.55 -14.28
C ILE A 11 -18.68 28.01 -14.34
N CYS A 12 -18.44 29.13 -15.00
CA CYS A 12 -17.13 29.79 -15.05
C CYS A 12 -17.01 30.74 -13.85
N ILE A 13 -16.11 30.48 -12.91
CA ILE A 13 -15.83 31.41 -11.81
C ILE A 13 -14.71 32.36 -12.24
N ALA A 14 -14.98 33.66 -12.18
CA ALA A 14 -14.12 34.75 -12.62
C ALA A 14 -14.14 35.92 -11.60
N GLY A 15 -13.40 36.98 -11.89
CA GLY A 15 -13.14 38.10 -10.98
C GLY A 15 -11.65 38.30 -10.71
N MET A 16 -11.28 39.47 -10.22
CA MET A 16 -9.86 39.83 -10.01
C MET A 16 -9.22 38.98 -8.90
N HIS A 17 -7.92 38.66 -9.02
CA HIS A 17 -7.16 38.00 -7.95
C HIS A 17 -7.38 38.70 -6.60
N ARG A 18 -7.55 37.90 -5.54
CA ARG A 18 -7.90 38.33 -4.15
C ARG A 18 -9.36 38.77 -3.93
N SER A 19 -10.20 38.84 -4.96
CA SER A 19 -11.65 39.15 -4.86
C SER A 19 -12.50 37.93 -4.46
N GLY A 20 -12.05 37.11 -3.52
CA GLY A 20 -12.87 36.02 -2.97
C GLY A 20 -13.12 34.78 -3.85
N THR A 21 -12.62 34.72 -5.07
CA THR A 21 -12.94 33.63 -6.04
C THR A 21 -12.76 32.20 -5.50
N SER A 22 -11.74 31.94 -4.66
CA SER A 22 -11.55 30.63 -4.01
C SER A 22 -12.64 30.30 -2.98
N MET A 23 -13.13 31.29 -2.23
CA MET A 23 -14.23 31.10 -1.27
C MET A 23 -15.54 30.79 -2.02
N VAL A 24 -15.84 31.54 -3.08
CA VAL A 24 -17.03 31.28 -3.92
C VAL A 24 -16.92 29.91 -4.63
N SER A 25 -15.72 29.43 -4.93
CA SER A 25 -15.50 28.08 -5.45
C SER A 25 -15.84 26.99 -4.43
N ASP A 26 -15.36 27.14 -3.19
CA ASP A 26 -15.65 26.23 -2.07
C ASP A 26 -17.15 26.19 -1.78
N LEU A 27 -17.79 27.35 -1.66
CA LEU A 27 -19.24 27.48 -1.47
C LEU A 27 -20.05 26.80 -2.59
N LEU A 28 -19.71 27.05 -3.86
CA LEU A 28 -20.39 26.39 -4.99
C LEU A 28 -20.11 24.88 -5.04
N HIS A 29 -18.93 24.43 -4.61
CA HIS A 29 -18.63 23.01 -4.48
C HIS A 29 -19.48 22.34 -3.38
N THR A 30 -19.64 23.00 -2.22
CA THR A 30 -20.55 22.57 -1.15
C THR A 30 -22.01 22.52 -1.62
N LEU A 31 -22.43 23.44 -2.51
CA LEU A 31 -23.73 23.38 -3.20
C LEU A 31 -23.80 22.33 -4.34
N GLY A 32 -22.84 21.40 -4.38
CA GLY A 32 -22.85 20.25 -5.29
C GLY A 32 -22.20 20.47 -6.65
N ILE A 33 -21.63 21.64 -6.95
CA ILE A 33 -20.94 21.85 -8.24
C ILE A 33 -19.64 21.03 -8.32
N TYR A 34 -19.46 20.29 -9.40
CA TYR A 34 -18.23 19.54 -9.66
C TYR A 34 -17.13 20.47 -10.18
N MET A 35 -15.97 20.51 -9.52
CA MET A 35 -14.83 21.37 -9.89
C MET A 35 -13.66 20.59 -10.52
N GLY A 36 -13.78 19.26 -10.62
CA GLY A 36 -12.70 18.32 -10.94
C GLY A 36 -12.51 17.29 -9.82
N GLU A 37 -11.66 16.29 -10.07
CA GLU A 37 -11.18 15.38 -9.01
C GLU A 37 -10.16 16.09 -8.11
N GLU A 38 -10.03 15.66 -6.84
CA GLU A 38 -9.09 16.27 -5.90
C GLU A 38 -7.63 16.26 -6.40
N ALA A 39 -7.24 15.21 -7.12
CA ALA A 39 -5.92 15.08 -7.75
C ALA A 39 -5.67 16.06 -8.91
N ASP A 40 -6.72 16.63 -9.49
CA ASP A 40 -6.68 17.60 -10.58
C ASP A 40 -6.78 19.07 -10.09
N LEU A 41 -6.99 19.29 -8.79
CA LEU A 41 -7.07 20.62 -8.17
C LEU A 41 -5.72 21.09 -7.62
N LEU A 42 -5.38 22.37 -7.84
CA LEU A 42 -4.18 22.98 -7.29
C LEU A 42 -4.22 23.03 -5.75
N SER A 43 -3.31 22.27 -5.15
CA SER A 43 -3.11 22.15 -3.70
C SER A 43 -2.82 23.48 -3.03
N ALA A 44 -3.16 23.58 -1.75
CA ALA A 44 -2.83 24.73 -0.92
C ALA A 44 -1.31 25.02 -0.94
N LYS A 45 -0.94 26.29 -1.14
CA LYS A 45 0.40 26.77 -0.79
C LYS A 45 0.37 27.33 0.62
N GLU A 46 1.29 26.84 1.44
CA GLU A 46 1.53 27.31 2.79
C GLU A 46 1.76 28.84 2.79
N GLY A 47 0.99 29.56 3.60
CA GLY A 47 1.00 31.04 3.67
C GLY A 47 0.19 31.80 2.59
N GLU A 48 -0.25 31.18 1.47
CA GLU A 48 -1.03 31.89 0.43
C GLU A 48 -2.56 31.67 0.56
N ASN A 49 -3.00 30.42 0.72
CA ASN A 49 -4.37 30.05 1.09
C ASN A 49 -4.43 28.64 1.70
N ALA A 50 -4.81 28.54 2.98
CA ALA A 50 -4.91 27.27 3.68
C ALA A 50 -6.06 26.36 3.18
N GLY A 51 -7.06 26.92 2.49
CA GLY A 51 -8.21 26.18 1.94
C GLY A 51 -8.04 25.64 0.53
N GLY A 52 -6.80 25.55 0.00
CA GLY A 52 -6.54 25.17 -1.39
C GLY A 52 -6.84 26.29 -2.39
N PHE A 53 -6.50 26.11 -3.67
CA PHE A 53 -6.81 27.13 -4.68
C PHE A 53 -8.14 26.89 -5.41
N TRP A 54 -8.70 25.67 -5.43
CA TRP A 54 -9.88 25.33 -6.27
C TRP A 54 -9.69 25.62 -7.76
N GLU A 55 -8.44 25.78 -8.20
CA GLU A 55 -8.04 25.95 -9.59
C GLU A 55 -7.74 24.57 -10.18
N HIS A 56 -8.58 24.10 -11.11
CA HIS A 56 -8.33 22.84 -11.81
C HIS A 56 -7.12 23.02 -12.74
N PHE A 57 -6.08 22.19 -12.52
CA PHE A 57 -4.77 22.29 -13.16
C PHE A 57 -4.82 22.44 -14.68
N GLY A 58 -5.67 21.67 -15.36
CA GLY A 58 -5.81 21.74 -16.83
C GLY A 58 -6.33 23.10 -17.33
N PHE A 59 -7.33 23.68 -16.67
CA PHE A 59 -7.87 25.00 -17.02
C PHE A 59 -6.85 26.11 -16.71
N TYR A 60 -6.20 26.03 -15.54
CA TYR A 60 -5.12 26.95 -15.12
C TYR A 60 -3.94 26.93 -16.11
N ALA A 61 -3.42 25.74 -16.45
CA ALA A 61 -2.28 25.58 -17.33
C ALA A 61 -2.60 26.04 -18.77
N LEU A 62 -3.84 25.85 -19.23
CA LEU A 62 -4.27 26.35 -20.53
C LEU A 62 -4.40 27.88 -20.55
N ASN A 63 -4.98 28.49 -19.51
CA ASN A 63 -5.02 29.96 -19.34
C ASN A 63 -3.60 30.56 -19.31
N GLU A 64 -2.69 29.96 -18.55
CA GLU A 64 -1.31 30.44 -18.40
C GLU A 64 -0.55 30.38 -19.73
N ARG A 65 -0.60 29.23 -20.42
CA ARG A 65 0.00 29.07 -21.76
C ARG A 65 -0.64 29.97 -22.82
N LEU A 66 -1.95 30.20 -22.78
CA LEU A 66 -2.67 31.07 -23.71
C LEU A 66 -2.24 32.53 -23.57
N LEU A 67 -2.15 33.03 -22.33
CA LEU A 67 -1.67 34.38 -22.05
C LEU A 67 -0.22 34.55 -22.51
N LEU A 68 0.67 33.61 -22.19
CA LEU A 68 2.07 33.62 -22.63
C LEU A 68 2.24 33.66 -24.15
N HIS A 69 1.46 32.83 -24.87
CA HIS A 69 1.46 32.79 -26.34
C HIS A 69 1.08 34.15 -26.96
N LEU A 70 0.16 34.85 -26.30
CA LEU A 70 -0.30 36.19 -26.68
C LEU A 70 0.54 37.32 -26.06
N ARG A 71 1.60 36.99 -25.30
CA ARG A 71 2.50 37.90 -24.57
C ARG A 71 1.84 38.73 -23.47
N ALA A 72 0.67 38.30 -23.01
CA ALA A 72 -0.05 38.85 -21.86
C ALA A 72 0.28 38.08 -20.57
N GLY A 73 -0.20 38.59 -19.44
CA GLY A 73 -0.09 37.92 -18.13
C GLY A 73 -1.17 38.38 -17.16
N TRP A 74 -1.30 37.71 -16.01
CA TRP A 74 -2.34 38.02 -15.02
C TRP A 74 -2.26 39.45 -14.48
N ASP A 75 -1.04 39.98 -14.37
CA ASP A 75 -0.67 41.33 -13.94
C ASP A 75 -0.41 42.30 -15.11
N ALA A 76 -0.52 41.81 -16.35
CA ALA A 76 -0.34 42.58 -17.58
C ALA A 76 -1.32 42.07 -18.67
N PRO A 77 -2.64 42.30 -18.51
CA PRO A 77 -3.70 41.72 -19.36
C PRO A 77 -3.86 42.43 -20.71
N TRP A 78 -2.75 42.64 -21.42
CA TRP A 78 -2.70 43.33 -22.71
C TRP A 78 -2.89 42.34 -23.85
N MET A 79 -4.14 41.99 -24.13
CA MET A 79 -4.50 41.14 -25.26
C MET A 79 -4.45 41.94 -26.58
N PRO A 80 -3.89 41.41 -27.68
CA PRO A 80 -3.94 42.06 -28.99
C PRO A 80 -5.38 42.20 -29.53
N ASP A 81 -5.63 43.16 -30.41
CA ASP A 81 -6.95 43.30 -31.05
C ASP A 81 -7.30 42.07 -31.90
N ASN A 82 -8.54 41.59 -31.80
CA ASN A 82 -9.07 40.40 -32.50
C ASN A 82 -8.24 39.11 -32.25
N TRP A 83 -7.64 38.98 -31.06
CA TRP A 83 -6.79 37.86 -30.69
C TRP A 83 -7.53 36.52 -30.72
N GLU A 84 -8.80 36.52 -30.30
CA GLU A 84 -9.67 35.36 -30.18
C GLU A 84 -10.00 34.72 -31.53
N ALA A 85 -10.08 35.52 -32.60
CA ALA A 85 -10.28 35.08 -33.97
C ALA A 85 -9.04 34.44 -34.63
N ARG A 86 -7.84 34.57 -34.03
CA ARG A 86 -6.58 34.10 -34.64
C ARG A 86 -6.58 32.59 -34.90
N GLU A 87 -6.03 32.18 -36.05
CA GLU A 87 -5.94 30.78 -36.46
C GLU A 87 -4.96 29.97 -35.58
N ASP A 88 -3.85 30.57 -35.16
CA ASP A 88 -2.81 29.91 -34.36
C ASP A 88 -3.25 29.52 -32.93
N LEU A 89 -4.43 29.97 -32.49
CA LEU A 89 -5.09 29.50 -31.28
C LEU A 89 -5.90 28.20 -31.47
N ALA A 90 -5.94 27.61 -32.68
CA ALA A 90 -6.66 26.37 -32.94
C ALA A 90 -6.23 25.18 -32.03
N PRO A 91 -4.94 24.95 -31.74
CA PRO A 91 -4.54 23.91 -30.80
C PRO A 91 -5.05 24.14 -29.38
N PHE A 92 -5.04 25.40 -28.91
CA PHE A 92 -5.58 25.79 -27.60
C PHE A 92 -7.09 25.54 -27.53
N ARG A 93 -7.84 25.90 -28.59
CA ARG A 93 -9.28 25.66 -28.70
C ARG A 93 -9.61 24.16 -28.69
N GLU A 94 -8.76 23.29 -29.24
CA GLU A 94 -8.95 21.84 -29.18
C GLU A 94 -8.62 21.27 -27.80
N GLU A 95 -7.53 21.72 -27.17
CA GLU A 95 -7.19 21.34 -25.79
C GLU A 95 -8.29 21.75 -24.79
N ALA A 96 -8.91 22.93 -24.99
CA ALA A 96 -10.09 23.37 -24.24
C ALA A 96 -11.28 22.42 -24.42
N ARG A 97 -11.59 21.97 -25.65
CA ARG A 97 -12.69 21.01 -25.91
C ARG A 97 -12.44 19.68 -25.21
N LEU A 98 -11.21 19.18 -25.22
CA LEU A 98 -10.85 17.94 -24.54
C LEU A 98 -11.00 18.06 -23.01
N LEU A 99 -10.62 19.20 -22.42
CA LEU A 99 -10.88 19.49 -21.00
C LEU A 99 -12.39 19.55 -20.69
N VAL A 100 -13.16 20.28 -21.49
CA VAL A 100 -14.62 20.41 -21.37
C VAL A 100 -15.33 19.05 -21.47
N ASN A 101 -14.90 18.18 -22.38
CA ASN A 101 -15.49 16.86 -22.55
C ASN A 101 -15.21 15.95 -21.34
N ARG A 102 -13.97 15.93 -20.81
CA ARG A 102 -13.67 15.20 -19.57
C ARG A 102 -14.55 15.66 -18.38
N MET A 103 -14.78 16.96 -18.23
CA MET A 103 -15.67 17.49 -17.18
C MET A 103 -17.13 17.03 -17.35
N ARG A 104 -17.63 16.97 -18.58
CA ARG A 104 -18.99 16.47 -18.91
C ARG A 104 -19.13 14.96 -18.73
N GLU A 105 -18.09 14.20 -19.07
CA GLU A 105 -18.01 12.75 -18.88
C GLU A 105 -18.00 12.40 -17.39
N ALA A 106 -17.16 13.07 -16.59
CA ALA A 106 -17.06 12.87 -15.15
C ALA A 106 -18.39 13.12 -14.40
N THR A 107 -19.19 14.11 -14.82
CA THR A 107 -20.51 14.36 -14.23
C THR A 107 -21.65 13.49 -14.78
N SER A 108 -21.37 12.61 -15.75
CA SER A 108 -22.35 11.73 -16.41
C SER A 108 -23.60 12.46 -16.90
N GLY A 109 -23.47 13.74 -17.28
CA GLY A 109 -24.57 14.61 -17.71
C GLY A 109 -25.62 14.98 -16.64
N ASN A 110 -25.52 14.47 -15.42
CA ASN A 110 -26.53 14.62 -14.35
C ASN A 110 -26.11 15.58 -13.22
N ARG A 111 -24.83 15.96 -13.14
CA ARG A 111 -24.31 16.92 -12.16
C ARG A 111 -23.76 18.16 -12.89
N ARG A 112 -24.08 19.36 -12.39
CA ARG A 112 -23.48 20.61 -12.89
C ARG A 112 -22.00 20.66 -12.53
N TRP A 113 -21.20 21.21 -13.42
CA TRP A 113 -19.77 21.41 -13.23
C TRP A 113 -19.37 22.85 -13.45
N GLY A 114 -18.21 23.21 -12.92
CA GLY A 114 -17.58 24.51 -13.12
C GLY A 114 -16.07 24.43 -13.03
N TRP A 115 -15.43 25.57 -13.20
CA TRP A 115 -14.00 25.74 -12.99
C TRP A 115 -13.72 27.17 -12.52
N LYS A 116 -12.62 27.35 -11.79
CA LYS A 116 -12.14 28.67 -11.38
C LYS A 116 -10.70 28.88 -11.81
N ASP A 117 -10.45 30.06 -12.35
CA ASP A 117 -9.15 30.72 -12.42
C ASP A 117 -9.43 32.22 -12.52
N PRO A 118 -8.85 33.11 -11.70
CA PRO A 118 -9.03 34.55 -11.88
C PRO A 118 -8.65 35.04 -13.30
N ARG A 119 -7.77 34.32 -14.02
CA ARG A 119 -7.42 34.59 -15.43
C ARG A 119 -8.57 34.35 -16.41
N ASN A 120 -9.61 33.58 -16.03
CA ASN A 120 -10.86 33.49 -16.78
C ASN A 120 -11.41 34.88 -17.10
N SER A 121 -11.18 35.87 -16.23
CA SER A 121 -11.53 37.28 -16.43
C SER A 121 -10.88 37.92 -17.65
N ILE A 122 -9.67 37.50 -18.02
CA ILE A 122 -8.90 37.99 -19.17
C ILE A 122 -9.25 37.15 -20.40
N THR A 123 -9.21 35.82 -20.26
CA THR A 123 -9.41 34.84 -21.34
C THR A 123 -10.89 34.58 -21.65
N ILE A 124 -11.81 35.41 -21.14
CA ILE A 124 -13.26 35.13 -21.16
C ILE A 124 -13.83 34.96 -22.58
N GLN A 125 -13.32 35.70 -23.56
CA GLN A 125 -13.72 35.57 -24.97
C GLN A 125 -13.39 34.18 -25.54
N PHE A 126 -12.19 33.67 -25.23
CA PHE A 126 -11.77 32.32 -25.63
C PHE A 126 -12.68 31.27 -24.98
N TRP A 127 -12.97 31.37 -23.68
CA TRP A 127 -13.88 30.43 -23.02
C TRP A 127 -15.32 30.50 -23.56
N LYS A 128 -15.84 31.70 -23.84
CA LYS A 128 -17.14 31.89 -24.50
C LYS A 128 -17.19 31.32 -25.93
N SER A 129 -16.06 31.26 -26.64
CA SER A 129 -15.97 30.60 -27.96
C SER A 129 -16.07 29.06 -27.91
N ILE A 130 -15.78 28.46 -26.75
CA ILE A 130 -15.89 27.00 -26.52
C ILE A 130 -17.18 26.64 -25.78
N LEU A 131 -17.65 27.55 -24.91
CA LEU A 131 -18.81 27.39 -24.04
C LEU A 131 -19.69 28.65 -24.08
N PRO A 132 -20.47 28.87 -25.16
CA PRO A 132 -21.30 30.07 -25.29
C PRO A 132 -22.35 30.18 -24.18
N ASP A 133 -22.87 29.05 -23.69
CA ASP A 133 -23.95 28.99 -22.68
C ASP A 133 -23.45 28.96 -21.22
N ALA A 134 -22.13 29.08 -20.99
CA ALA A 134 -21.59 29.10 -19.63
C ALA A 134 -22.09 30.31 -18.84
N LYS A 135 -22.51 30.08 -17.60
CA LYS A 135 -22.81 31.16 -16.63
C LYS A 135 -21.51 31.57 -15.96
N VAL A 136 -21.26 32.88 -15.92
CA VAL A 136 -20.04 33.46 -15.34
C VAL A 136 -20.36 34.04 -13.97
N VAL A 137 -19.82 33.44 -12.91
CA VAL A 137 -19.90 34.00 -11.56
C VAL A 137 -18.75 34.98 -11.40
N ILE A 138 -19.09 36.26 -11.27
CA ILE A 138 -18.12 37.37 -11.18
C ILE A 138 -17.95 37.73 -9.71
N CYS A 139 -16.87 37.28 -9.10
CA CYS A 139 -16.56 37.62 -7.71
C CYS A 139 -15.90 39.00 -7.64
N VAL A 140 -16.61 39.96 -7.05
CA VAL A 140 -16.18 41.34 -6.85
C VAL A 140 -15.82 41.55 -5.38
N ARG A 141 -14.86 42.43 -5.11
CA ARG A 141 -14.46 42.91 -3.78
C ARG A 141 -14.01 44.37 -3.91
N ASN A 142 -14.17 45.15 -2.84
CA ASN A 142 -13.75 46.54 -2.76
C ASN A 142 -12.32 46.74 -3.35
N PRO A 143 -12.15 47.60 -4.37
CA PRO A 143 -10.85 47.82 -4.98
C PRO A 143 -9.76 48.31 -4.02
N VAL A 144 -10.10 48.99 -2.91
CA VAL A 144 -9.14 49.36 -1.86
C VAL A 144 -8.50 48.11 -1.23
N GLU A 145 -9.32 47.12 -0.86
CA GLU A 145 -8.83 45.89 -0.22
C GLU A 145 -8.07 44.99 -1.19
N VAL A 146 -8.52 44.92 -2.45
CA VAL A 146 -7.81 44.20 -3.50
C VAL A 146 -6.46 44.87 -3.78
N ALA A 147 -6.42 46.20 -3.89
CA ALA A 147 -5.18 46.95 -4.06
C ALA A 147 -4.22 46.73 -2.88
N ALA A 148 -4.68 46.88 -1.63
CA ALA A 148 -3.87 46.62 -0.44
C ALA A 148 -3.31 45.19 -0.40
N SER A 149 -4.14 44.18 -0.71
CA SER A 149 -3.68 42.78 -0.76
C SER A 149 -2.71 42.48 -1.91
N LEU A 150 -2.76 43.23 -3.01
CA LEU A 150 -1.84 43.10 -4.14
C LEU A 150 -0.53 43.86 -3.88
N CYS A 151 -0.57 45.02 -3.24
CA CYS A 151 0.61 45.74 -2.77
C CYS A 151 1.42 44.83 -1.82
N ALA A 152 0.77 44.27 -0.79
CA ALA A 152 1.42 43.41 0.19
C ALA A 152 2.00 42.10 -0.36
N ARG A 153 1.34 41.48 -1.36
CA ARG A 153 1.76 40.18 -1.93
C ARG A 153 2.72 40.31 -3.13
N ASN A 154 2.56 41.35 -3.94
CA ASN A 154 3.21 41.47 -5.25
C ASN A 154 4.05 42.74 -5.42
N ASN A 155 4.15 43.60 -4.39
CA ASN A 155 4.89 44.87 -4.43
C ASN A 155 4.44 45.80 -5.59
N LEU A 156 3.16 45.71 -5.99
CA LEU A 156 2.55 46.66 -6.91
C LEU A 156 2.27 47.98 -6.19
N SER A 157 2.21 49.09 -6.93
CA SER A 157 1.68 50.35 -6.40
C SER A 157 0.15 50.32 -6.39
N VAL A 158 -0.48 51.12 -5.51
CA VAL A 158 -1.95 51.25 -5.44
C VAL A 158 -2.52 51.62 -6.80
N ALA A 159 -1.92 52.58 -7.52
CA ALA A 159 -2.34 52.97 -8.86
C ALA A 159 -2.25 51.82 -9.89
N ALA A 160 -1.19 51.00 -9.84
CA ALA A 160 -1.06 49.84 -10.72
C ALA A 160 -2.11 48.76 -10.40
N ALA A 161 -2.35 48.49 -9.11
CA ALA A 161 -3.34 47.52 -8.68
C ALA A 161 -4.78 47.96 -8.99
N SER A 162 -5.11 49.25 -8.85
CA SER A 162 -6.41 49.83 -9.23
C SER A 162 -6.66 49.76 -10.73
N ARG A 163 -5.66 50.09 -11.57
CA ARG A 163 -5.76 49.90 -13.04
C ARG A 163 -5.96 48.44 -13.42
N LEU A 164 -5.28 47.52 -12.72
CA LEU A 164 -5.42 46.08 -12.95
C LEU A 164 -6.81 45.56 -12.56
N TRP A 165 -7.36 46.03 -11.43
CA TRP A 165 -8.74 45.75 -11.03
C TRP A 165 -9.74 46.23 -12.10
N LEU A 166 -9.61 47.49 -12.56
CA LEU A 166 -10.46 48.07 -13.61
C LEU A 166 -10.47 47.21 -14.88
N ARG A 167 -9.27 46.90 -15.40
CA ARG A 167 -9.10 46.17 -16.66
C ARG A 167 -9.69 44.75 -16.62
N TYR A 168 -9.73 44.12 -15.44
CA TYR A 168 -10.40 42.82 -15.27
C TYR A 168 -11.92 42.94 -15.42
N TYR A 169 -12.57 43.84 -14.69
CA TYR A 169 -14.03 43.94 -14.74
C TYR A 169 -14.54 44.57 -16.03
N GLU A 170 -13.82 45.55 -16.59
CA GLU A 170 -14.04 46.06 -17.95
C GLU A 170 -14.09 44.89 -18.97
N ASN A 171 -13.03 44.08 -19.05
CA ASN A 171 -12.98 42.97 -20.00
C ASN A 171 -14.05 41.89 -19.76
N ILE A 172 -14.46 41.64 -18.51
CA ILE A 172 -15.59 40.74 -18.22
C ILE A 172 -16.91 41.36 -18.72
N LEU A 173 -17.22 42.60 -18.33
CA LEU A 173 -18.53 43.21 -18.58
C LEU A 173 -18.75 43.54 -20.07
N THR A 174 -17.68 43.79 -20.83
CA THR A 174 -17.72 43.94 -22.29
C THR A 174 -18.06 42.63 -23.01
N HIS A 175 -17.55 41.49 -22.54
CA HIS A 175 -17.60 40.22 -23.29
C HIS A 175 -18.53 39.15 -22.70
N VAL A 176 -19.09 39.38 -21.51
CA VAL A 176 -20.12 38.53 -20.91
C VAL A 176 -21.44 39.30 -20.85
N PRO A 177 -22.43 38.95 -21.68
CA PRO A 177 -23.77 39.52 -21.61
C PRO A 177 -24.44 39.34 -20.23
N ARG A 178 -25.31 40.28 -19.83
CA ARG A 178 -25.97 40.30 -18.51
C ARG A 178 -26.69 39.00 -18.19
N GLU A 179 -27.43 38.43 -19.13
CA GLU A 179 -28.18 37.18 -18.94
C GLU A 179 -27.30 35.94 -18.73
N ASN A 180 -25.98 36.08 -18.91
CA ASN A 180 -24.97 35.04 -18.73
C ASN A 180 -23.98 35.33 -17.60
N ARG A 181 -24.14 36.41 -16.82
CA ARG A 181 -23.33 36.70 -15.63
C ARG A 181 -24.14 36.76 -14.34
N VAL A 182 -23.49 36.42 -13.24
CA VAL A 182 -23.99 36.57 -11.88
C VAL A 182 -22.90 37.29 -11.09
N ILE A 183 -23.08 38.58 -10.82
CA ILE A 183 -22.15 39.35 -9.99
C ILE A 183 -22.43 39.00 -8.52
N THR A 184 -21.36 38.74 -7.77
CA THR A 184 -21.39 38.42 -6.34
C THR A 184 -20.35 39.23 -5.57
N ILE A 185 -20.76 39.79 -4.44
CA ILE A 185 -19.96 40.74 -3.65
C ILE A 185 -19.35 39.99 -2.48
N TYR A 186 -18.03 40.01 -2.35
CA TYR A 186 -17.28 39.27 -1.34
C TYR A 186 -17.74 39.61 0.08
N GLU A 187 -17.94 40.90 0.34
CA GLU A 187 -18.33 41.49 1.62
C GLU A 187 -19.73 40.98 2.07
N ASN A 188 -20.66 40.77 1.13
CA ASN A 188 -22.00 40.29 1.43
C ASN A 188 -22.00 38.90 2.11
N TYR A 189 -21.01 38.03 1.84
CA TYR A 189 -20.90 36.72 2.49
C TYR A 189 -20.55 36.80 3.99
N PHE A 190 -20.12 37.97 4.49
CA PHE A 190 -19.78 38.15 5.89
C PHE A 190 -20.89 38.86 6.66
N ASP A 191 -21.54 39.83 6.02
CA ASP A 191 -22.62 40.61 6.63
C ASP A 191 -24.02 39.98 6.41
N ASN A 192 -24.35 39.49 5.19
CA ASN A 192 -25.67 38.95 4.80
C ASN A 192 -25.59 37.59 4.05
N PHE A 193 -24.83 36.62 4.60
CA PHE A 193 -24.49 35.36 3.92
C PHE A 193 -25.65 34.59 3.28
N GLU A 194 -26.73 34.35 4.03
CA GLU A 194 -27.86 33.54 3.58
C GLU A 194 -28.61 34.18 2.40
N GLU A 195 -28.66 35.52 2.36
CA GLU A 195 -29.25 36.29 1.26
C GLU A 195 -28.37 36.24 0.01
N GLU A 196 -27.07 36.49 0.14
CA GLU A 196 -26.13 36.48 -0.98
C GLU A 196 -25.98 35.09 -1.60
N LEU A 197 -25.79 34.04 -0.78
CA LEU A 197 -25.70 32.68 -1.29
C LEU A 197 -27.04 32.19 -1.84
N GLY A 198 -28.17 32.61 -1.25
CA GLY A 198 -29.51 32.38 -1.79
C GLY A 198 -29.74 33.04 -3.15
N ARG A 199 -29.32 34.29 -3.32
CA ARG A 199 -29.37 35.06 -4.57
C ARG A 199 -28.53 34.42 -5.67
N VAL A 200 -27.26 34.10 -5.38
CA VAL A 200 -26.32 33.50 -6.33
C VAL A 200 -26.75 32.08 -6.73
N SER A 201 -27.14 31.24 -5.78
CA SER A 201 -27.63 29.88 -6.08
C SER A 201 -28.92 29.89 -6.91
N SER A 202 -29.86 30.78 -6.60
CA SER A 202 -31.09 30.96 -7.38
C SER A 202 -30.81 31.40 -8.82
N ALA A 203 -29.89 32.36 -9.02
CA ALA A 203 -29.47 32.81 -10.35
C ALA A 203 -28.76 31.72 -11.18
N LEU A 204 -28.11 30.77 -10.52
CA LEU A 204 -27.51 29.57 -11.12
C LEU A 204 -28.49 28.38 -11.24
N GLY A 205 -29.75 28.55 -10.82
CA GLY A 205 -30.77 27.51 -10.83
C GLY A 205 -30.45 26.33 -9.91
N ILE A 206 -29.66 26.54 -8.86
CA ILE A 206 -29.27 25.54 -7.85
C ILE A 206 -30.30 25.55 -6.73
N ALA A 207 -30.92 24.41 -6.45
CA ALA A 207 -31.78 24.26 -5.27
C ALA A 207 -30.91 24.00 -4.04
N VAL A 208 -30.95 24.90 -3.06
CA VAL A 208 -30.19 24.80 -1.80
C VAL A 208 -31.12 24.39 -0.68
N ASP A 209 -30.78 23.30 0.01
CA ASP A 209 -31.48 22.90 1.23
C ASP A 209 -30.81 23.46 2.51
N HIS A 210 -31.47 23.27 3.66
CA HIS A 210 -30.99 23.79 4.93
C HIS A 210 -29.63 23.21 5.36
N ASN A 211 -29.35 21.95 5.06
CA ASN A 211 -28.08 21.31 5.40
C ASN A 211 -26.95 21.86 4.52
N MET A 212 -27.21 22.03 3.20
CA MET A 212 -26.26 22.68 2.28
C MET A 212 -25.92 24.11 2.73
N MET A 213 -26.92 24.89 3.15
CA MET A 213 -26.70 26.25 3.66
C MET A 213 -25.86 26.26 4.95
N VAL A 214 -26.15 25.35 5.90
CA VAL A 214 -25.37 25.21 7.15
C VAL A 214 -23.93 24.76 6.88
N GLN A 215 -23.71 23.82 5.95
CA GLN A 215 -22.37 23.39 5.54
C GLN A 215 -21.59 24.54 4.88
N ALA A 216 -22.22 25.25 3.94
CA ALA A 216 -21.61 26.39 3.25
C ALA A 216 -21.23 27.51 4.25
N ARG A 217 -22.08 27.78 5.26
CA ARG A 217 -21.77 28.76 6.32
C ARG A 217 -20.54 28.37 7.14
N ALA A 218 -20.31 27.08 7.38
CA ALA A 218 -19.12 26.59 8.08
C ALA A 218 -17.82 26.74 7.26
N HIS A 219 -17.91 26.72 5.92
CA HIS A 219 -16.77 26.96 5.02
C HIS A 219 -16.43 28.45 4.88
N ALA A 220 -17.42 29.35 5.06
CA ALA A 220 -17.25 30.80 5.06
C ALA A 220 -16.51 31.33 6.32
N LYS A 221 -15.21 31.02 6.43
CA LYS A 221 -14.37 31.41 7.57
C LYS A 221 -14.23 32.94 7.70
N GLN A 222 -14.83 33.50 8.77
CA GLN A 222 -14.74 34.93 9.12
C GLN A 222 -13.28 35.42 9.28
N GLU A 223 -12.35 34.54 9.62
CA GLU A 223 -10.91 34.82 9.73
C GLU A 223 -10.28 35.35 8.43
N LEU A 224 -10.91 35.16 7.26
CA LEU A 224 -10.42 35.69 5.98
C LEU A 224 -10.76 37.17 5.73
N HIS A 225 -11.46 37.85 6.66
CA HIS A 225 -11.88 39.25 6.53
C HIS A 225 -11.12 40.23 7.43
N HIS A 226 -9.80 40.05 7.58
CA HIS A 226 -8.97 40.86 8.49
C HIS A 226 -8.90 42.37 8.18
N ASN A 227 -9.07 42.77 6.92
CA ASN A 227 -9.28 44.17 6.56
C ASN A 227 -10.78 44.39 6.32
N ARG A 228 -11.32 45.51 6.80
CA ARG A 228 -12.60 46.09 6.38
C ARG A 228 -12.32 47.52 5.93
N SER A 229 -12.25 47.75 4.63
CA SER A 229 -12.34 49.08 4.03
C SER A 229 -13.75 49.31 3.52
N THR A 230 -14.34 50.40 3.99
CA THR A 230 -15.70 50.83 3.64
C THR A 230 -15.74 51.44 2.23
N PRO A 231 -16.88 51.40 1.51
CA PRO A 231 -17.05 52.18 0.27
C PRO A 231 -16.81 53.68 0.47
N GLN A 232 -17.06 54.20 1.67
CA GLN A 232 -16.81 55.59 2.05
C GLN A 232 -15.31 55.96 2.01
N GLU A 233 -14.39 55.01 2.26
CA GLU A 233 -12.94 55.23 2.06
C GLU A 233 -12.57 55.34 0.57
N LEU A 234 -13.32 54.69 -0.32
CA LEU A 234 -13.10 54.78 -1.77
C LEU A 234 -13.53 56.16 -2.30
N HIS A 235 -14.71 56.65 -1.90
CA HIS A 235 -15.18 58.00 -2.26
C HIS A 235 -14.40 59.14 -1.57
N GLY A 236 -13.60 58.83 -0.54
CA GLY A 236 -12.84 59.81 0.25
C GLY A 236 -11.32 59.83 0.01
N GLY A 237 -10.80 58.99 -0.91
CA GLY A 237 -9.37 58.87 -1.20
C GLY A 237 -8.98 59.34 -2.61
N ASP A 238 -7.67 59.45 -2.86
CA ASP A 238 -7.08 59.75 -4.19
C ASP A 238 -7.20 58.55 -5.16
N PHE A 239 -8.44 58.12 -5.43
CA PHE A 239 -8.77 57.09 -6.40
C PHE A 239 -9.32 57.71 -7.69
N ALA A 240 -9.00 57.05 -8.81
CA ALA A 240 -9.49 57.41 -10.13
C ALA A 240 -11.04 57.33 -10.17
N PRO A 241 -11.78 58.37 -10.61
CA PRO A 241 -13.25 58.37 -10.61
C PRO A 241 -13.87 57.17 -11.34
N GLU A 242 -13.18 56.65 -12.33
CA GLU A 242 -13.55 55.49 -13.14
C GLU A 242 -13.58 54.20 -12.30
N LEU A 243 -12.66 54.07 -11.33
CA LEU A 243 -12.60 52.96 -10.38
C LEU A 243 -13.84 52.95 -9.47
N ILE A 244 -14.23 54.14 -9.02
CA ILE A 244 -15.40 54.37 -8.17
C ILE A 244 -16.67 54.00 -8.94
N GLN A 245 -16.86 54.61 -10.11
CA GLN A 245 -18.04 54.40 -10.96
C GLN A 245 -18.19 52.93 -11.40
N MET A 246 -17.09 52.26 -11.75
CA MET A 246 -17.11 50.83 -12.08
C MET A 246 -17.51 49.96 -10.88
N TYR A 247 -17.04 50.28 -9.67
CA TYR A 247 -17.43 49.56 -8.46
C TYR A 247 -18.89 49.78 -8.09
N ASP A 248 -19.38 51.02 -8.17
CA ASP A 248 -20.79 51.36 -7.96
C ASP A 248 -21.71 50.62 -8.95
N CYS A 249 -21.31 50.54 -10.23
CA CYS A 249 -22.05 49.77 -11.25
C CYS A 249 -22.11 48.26 -10.94
N LEU A 250 -20.99 47.67 -10.47
CA LEU A 250 -20.94 46.26 -10.08
C LEU A 250 -21.80 45.98 -8.83
N LEU A 251 -21.81 46.88 -7.85
CA LEU A 251 -22.66 46.80 -6.66
C LEU A 251 -24.15 46.88 -7.04
N GLU A 252 -24.52 47.83 -7.89
CA GLU A 252 -25.91 48.06 -8.27
C GLU A 252 -26.47 46.95 -9.18
N GLU A 253 -25.68 46.41 -10.12
CA GLU A 253 -26.09 45.23 -10.89
C GLU A 253 -26.15 43.97 -10.00
N ALA A 254 -25.28 43.82 -8.98
CA ALA A 254 -25.42 42.72 -8.02
C ALA A 254 -26.70 42.84 -7.18
N ARG A 255 -27.08 44.06 -6.78
CA ARG A 255 -28.24 44.35 -5.93
C ARG A 255 -29.58 44.23 -6.68
N THR A 256 -29.65 44.77 -7.90
CA THR A 256 -30.89 44.82 -8.71
C THR A 256 -31.02 43.64 -9.67
N GLY A 257 -29.88 43.05 -10.06
CA GLY A 257 -29.80 42.15 -11.21
C GLY A 257 -29.91 42.85 -12.57
N GLU A 258 -30.09 44.17 -12.64
CA GLU A 258 -30.25 44.93 -13.89
C GLU A 258 -28.90 45.47 -14.39
N ALA A 259 -28.70 45.46 -15.71
CA ALA A 259 -27.46 45.94 -16.30
C ALA A 259 -27.34 47.46 -16.17
N VAL A 260 -26.38 47.93 -15.39
CA VAL A 260 -26.00 49.35 -15.36
C VAL A 260 -25.15 49.66 -16.60
N ALA A 261 -25.34 50.85 -17.18
CA ALA A 261 -24.52 51.29 -18.30
C ALA A 261 -23.05 51.43 -17.87
N LEU A 262 -22.12 50.88 -18.65
CA LEU A 262 -20.68 51.01 -18.36
C LEU A 262 -20.28 52.50 -18.39
N PRO A 263 -19.51 53.00 -17.41
CA PRO A 263 -19.25 54.44 -17.30
C PRO A 263 -18.47 55.05 -18.47
N ILE A 264 -17.52 54.30 -19.06
CA ILE A 264 -16.57 54.78 -20.08
C ILE A 264 -16.29 53.66 -21.10
N SER A 265 -15.95 54.05 -22.33
CA SER A 265 -15.49 53.15 -23.39
C SER A 265 -13.96 52.92 -23.34
N THR A 266 -13.51 51.69 -23.62
CA THR A 266 -12.08 51.30 -23.70
C THR A 266 -11.22 52.24 -24.53
N SER A 267 -11.79 52.91 -25.54
CA SER A 267 -11.10 53.87 -26.40
C SER A 267 -10.60 55.10 -25.63
N GLU A 268 -11.42 55.66 -24.75
CA GLU A 268 -11.13 56.94 -24.09
C GLU A 268 -10.04 56.76 -23.01
N MET A 269 -10.07 55.64 -22.28
CA MET A 269 -9.01 55.29 -21.32
C MET A 269 -7.66 55.01 -21.98
N ASN A 270 -7.64 54.47 -23.20
CA ASN A 270 -6.41 54.23 -23.96
C ASN A 270 -5.80 55.53 -24.55
N GLU A 271 -6.64 56.49 -24.94
CA GLU A 271 -6.19 57.77 -25.51
C GLU A 271 -5.81 58.82 -24.45
N ALA A 272 -6.50 58.85 -23.30
CA ALA A 272 -6.35 59.92 -22.30
C ALA A 272 -4.95 60.03 -21.66
N HIS A 273 -4.15 58.96 -21.66
CA HIS A 273 -2.86 58.92 -20.97
C HIS A 273 -1.73 58.23 -21.76
N PRO A 274 -1.00 58.97 -22.63
CA PRO A 274 0.17 58.44 -23.34
C PRO A 274 1.25 57.81 -22.45
N ALA A 275 1.35 58.22 -21.18
CA ALA A 275 2.26 57.64 -20.20
C ALA A 275 1.97 56.16 -19.88
N LEU A 276 0.70 55.71 -19.96
CA LEU A 276 0.34 54.32 -19.69
C LEU A 276 0.98 53.35 -20.70
N ASN A 277 1.09 53.76 -21.96
CA ASN A 277 1.68 52.95 -23.03
C ASN A 277 3.22 52.94 -22.98
N ALA A 278 3.85 53.98 -22.42
CA ALA A 278 5.29 54.02 -22.20
C ALA A 278 5.72 53.05 -21.09
N ASP A 279 5.06 53.11 -19.93
CA ASP A 279 5.30 52.20 -18.80
C ASP A 279 5.05 50.73 -19.20
N ALA A 280 4.03 50.44 -20.01
CA ALA A 280 3.66 49.08 -20.40
C ALA A 280 4.81 48.32 -21.08
N ALA A 281 5.63 48.97 -21.92
CA ALA A 281 6.71 48.32 -22.65
C ALA A 281 7.89 47.93 -21.74
N ASP A 282 8.31 48.81 -20.84
CA ASP A 282 9.42 48.52 -19.92
C ASP A 282 8.97 47.69 -18.70
N PHE A 283 7.70 47.80 -18.28
CA PHE A 283 7.11 46.85 -17.32
C PHE A 283 7.05 45.44 -17.92
N ALA A 284 6.63 45.29 -19.19
CA ALA A 284 6.64 44.01 -19.89
C ALA A 284 8.05 43.43 -20.03
N ARG A 285 9.08 44.25 -20.33
CA ARG A 285 10.49 43.81 -20.37
C ARG A 285 11.01 43.39 -19.00
N SER A 286 10.79 44.21 -17.98
CA SER A 286 11.21 43.93 -16.60
C SER A 286 10.57 42.64 -16.10
N ARG A 287 9.27 42.45 -16.37
CA ARG A 287 8.53 41.22 -16.13
C ARG A 287 9.11 40.02 -16.88
N PHE A 288 9.36 40.13 -18.19
CA PHE A 288 9.90 39.03 -18.98
C PHE A 288 11.28 38.56 -18.46
N ASN A 289 12.13 39.50 -18.05
CA ASN A 289 13.42 39.20 -17.43
C ASN A 289 13.26 38.54 -16.04
N ALA A 290 12.36 39.05 -15.20
CA ALA A 290 12.07 38.46 -13.89
C ALA A 290 11.44 37.06 -14.00
N GLU A 291 10.62 36.83 -15.03
CA GLU A 291 9.96 35.55 -15.28
C GLU A 291 10.93 34.52 -15.88
N ILE A 292 11.87 34.94 -16.75
CA ILE A 292 13.04 34.12 -17.14
C ILE A 292 13.84 33.74 -15.89
N ALA A 293 14.18 34.70 -15.02
CA ALA A 293 14.94 34.42 -13.81
C ALA A 293 14.22 33.45 -12.86
N GLN A 294 12.89 33.55 -12.72
CA GLN A 294 12.10 32.57 -11.96
C GLN A 294 12.05 31.19 -12.63
N ARG A 295 11.94 31.12 -13.96
CA ARG A 295 11.98 29.85 -14.72
C ARG A 295 13.34 29.17 -14.62
N GLU A 296 14.44 29.93 -14.68
CA GLU A 296 15.81 29.45 -14.44
C GLU A 296 16.02 28.98 -12.98
N GLU A 297 15.50 29.72 -12.01
CA GLU A 297 15.50 29.35 -10.59
C GLU A 297 14.73 28.04 -10.35
N HIS A 298 13.55 27.90 -10.95
CA HIS A 298 12.74 26.68 -10.88
C HIS A 298 13.41 25.50 -11.59
N MET A 299 13.98 25.71 -12.79
CA MET A 299 14.80 24.73 -13.51
C MET A 299 16.00 24.26 -12.67
N ARG A 300 16.70 25.17 -12.00
CA ARG A 300 17.81 24.83 -11.09
C ARG A 300 17.34 23.98 -9.91
N ARG A 301 16.16 24.27 -9.33
CA ARG A 301 15.55 23.43 -8.27
C ARG A 301 15.13 22.05 -8.78
N LEU A 302 14.39 21.98 -9.89
CA LEU A 302 13.97 20.70 -10.50
C LEU A 302 15.17 19.83 -10.91
N SER A 303 16.26 20.44 -11.39
CA SER A 303 17.52 19.75 -11.69
C SER A 303 18.22 19.24 -10.43
N HIS A 304 18.19 19.99 -9.33
CA HIS A 304 18.71 19.54 -8.03
C HIS A 304 17.88 18.39 -7.44
N GLU A 305 16.55 18.49 -7.52
CA GLU A 305 15.62 17.46 -7.07
C GLU A 305 15.73 16.18 -7.91
N ASN A 306 15.85 16.29 -9.23
CA ASN A 306 16.17 15.14 -10.10
C ASN A 306 17.52 14.49 -9.73
N SER A 307 18.53 15.27 -9.32
CA SER A 307 19.80 14.74 -8.83
C SER A 307 19.64 13.98 -7.51
N LEU A 308 18.84 14.49 -6.58
CA LEU A 308 18.48 13.80 -5.33
C LEU A 308 17.67 12.52 -5.58
N LEU A 309 16.69 12.55 -6.49
CA LEU A 309 15.88 11.39 -6.86
C LEU A 309 16.73 10.31 -7.54
N LYS A 310 17.66 10.67 -8.45
CA LYS A 310 18.61 9.71 -9.04
C LYS A 310 19.53 9.07 -8.00
N LYS A 311 19.99 9.83 -6.99
CA LYS A 311 20.75 9.27 -5.86
C LYS A 311 19.91 8.32 -4.99
N LYS A 312 18.65 8.65 -4.72
CA LYS A 312 17.71 7.77 -4.01
C LYS A 312 17.45 6.48 -4.80
N LEU A 313 17.25 6.58 -6.12
CA LEU A 313 17.02 5.43 -7.01
C LEU A 313 18.23 4.48 -6.99
N ALA A 314 19.45 4.98 -7.20
CA ALA A 314 20.67 4.16 -7.14
C ALA A 314 20.85 3.47 -5.77
N GLY A 315 20.49 4.15 -4.67
CA GLY A 315 20.50 3.55 -3.33
C GLY A 315 19.40 2.49 -3.10
N LEU A 316 18.29 2.54 -3.83
CA LEU A 316 17.27 1.48 -3.83
C LEU A 316 17.69 0.30 -4.72
N GLU A 317 18.29 0.57 -5.88
CA GLU A 317 18.84 -0.43 -6.80
C GLU A 317 19.94 -1.26 -6.10
N GLN A 318 20.86 -0.61 -5.37
CA GLN A 318 21.87 -1.29 -4.55
C GLN A 318 21.22 -2.22 -3.52
N ARG A 319 20.25 -1.72 -2.73
CA ARG A 319 19.58 -2.51 -1.69
C ARG A 319 18.75 -3.67 -2.26
N LEU A 320 18.22 -3.52 -3.48
CA LEU A 320 17.53 -4.59 -4.20
C LEU A 320 18.52 -5.68 -4.66
N GLY A 321 19.75 -5.29 -5.06
CA GLY A 321 20.86 -6.22 -5.27
C GLY A 321 21.27 -6.97 -3.99
N GLU A 322 21.44 -6.26 -2.88
CA GLU A 322 21.76 -6.85 -1.56
C GLU A 322 20.69 -7.86 -1.11
N PHE A 323 19.40 -7.58 -1.35
CA PHE A 323 18.32 -8.54 -1.10
C PHE A 323 18.32 -9.72 -2.08
N ALA A 324 18.70 -9.53 -3.35
CA ALA A 324 18.80 -10.62 -4.31
C ALA A 324 19.93 -11.61 -3.96
N GLU A 325 21.08 -11.13 -3.48
CA GLU A 325 22.15 -11.99 -2.97
C GLU A 325 21.71 -12.76 -1.71
N GLN A 326 21.01 -12.10 -0.78
CA GLN A 326 20.46 -12.75 0.43
C GLN A 326 19.44 -13.84 0.07
N LEU A 327 18.57 -13.60 -0.92
CA LEU A 327 17.62 -14.60 -1.42
C LEU A 327 18.34 -15.79 -2.07
N TYR A 328 19.41 -15.55 -2.84
CA TYR A 328 20.21 -16.63 -3.45
C TYR A 328 20.84 -17.53 -2.38
N VAL A 329 21.50 -16.95 -1.36
CA VAL A 329 22.09 -17.70 -0.24
C VAL A 329 21.02 -18.49 0.52
N TRP A 330 19.85 -17.89 0.77
CA TRP A 330 18.75 -18.56 1.45
C TRP A 330 18.17 -19.74 0.63
N GLU A 331 18.11 -19.64 -0.69
CA GLU A 331 17.70 -20.72 -1.60
C GLU A 331 18.71 -21.89 -1.54
N GLU A 332 20.02 -21.61 -1.53
CA GLU A 332 21.05 -22.66 -1.33
C GLU A 332 20.95 -23.32 0.05
N GLU A 333 20.79 -22.55 1.13
CA GLU A 333 20.59 -23.10 2.48
C GLU A 333 19.35 -23.99 2.55
N LYS A 334 18.24 -23.56 1.95
CA LYS A 334 16.97 -24.29 1.87
C LYS A 334 17.12 -25.60 1.10
N VAL A 335 17.85 -25.63 -0.02
CA VAL A 335 18.18 -26.87 -0.76
C VAL A 335 19.07 -27.80 0.06
N ALA A 336 20.06 -27.26 0.79
CA ALA A 336 20.92 -28.04 1.68
C ALA A 336 20.13 -28.63 2.86
N GLN A 337 19.21 -27.86 3.46
CA GLN A 337 18.30 -28.33 4.52
C GLN A 337 17.35 -29.42 4.02
N ALA A 338 16.73 -29.25 2.85
CA ALA A 338 15.88 -30.28 2.23
C ALA A 338 16.64 -31.59 1.98
N SER A 339 17.89 -31.49 1.51
CA SER A 339 18.78 -32.65 1.29
C SER A 339 19.12 -33.39 2.60
N ARG A 340 19.39 -32.63 3.68
CA ARG A 340 19.58 -33.20 5.04
C ARG A 340 18.31 -33.87 5.54
N LEU A 341 17.14 -33.25 5.36
CA LEU A 341 15.84 -33.80 5.75
C LEU A 341 15.55 -35.12 5.02
N SER A 342 15.73 -35.16 3.70
CA SER A 342 15.58 -36.39 2.89
C SER A 342 16.50 -37.51 3.38
N THR A 343 17.73 -37.19 3.75
CA THR A 343 18.70 -38.15 4.31
C THR A 343 18.24 -38.70 5.67
N LEU A 344 17.66 -37.85 6.52
CA LEU A 344 17.09 -38.26 7.82
C LEU A 344 15.84 -39.12 7.65
N VAL A 345 14.95 -38.79 6.71
CA VAL A 345 13.76 -39.60 6.38
C VAL A 345 14.17 -40.98 5.86
N GLY A 346 15.19 -41.07 5.00
CA GLY A 346 15.75 -42.35 4.55
C GLY A 346 16.21 -43.23 5.71
N LYS A 347 17.03 -42.68 6.62
CA LYS A 347 17.48 -43.38 7.83
C LYS A 347 16.33 -43.80 8.75
N ALA A 348 15.30 -42.95 8.90
CA ALA A 348 14.11 -43.28 9.67
C ALA A 348 13.31 -44.44 9.05
N MET A 349 13.21 -44.49 7.72
CA MET A 349 12.59 -45.61 7.00
C MET A 349 13.38 -46.92 7.15
N GLU A 350 14.72 -46.86 7.15
CA GLU A 350 15.57 -48.04 7.41
C GLU A 350 15.38 -48.57 8.84
N VAL A 351 15.40 -47.69 9.84
CA VAL A 351 15.14 -48.06 11.24
C VAL A 351 13.73 -48.63 11.40
N HIS A 352 12.71 -48.03 10.77
CA HIS A 352 11.35 -48.55 10.79
C HIS A 352 11.25 -49.94 10.15
N ARG A 353 11.92 -50.18 9.02
CA ARG A 353 11.99 -51.49 8.35
C ARG A 353 12.67 -52.54 9.24
N ALA A 354 13.77 -52.19 9.90
CA ALA A 354 14.49 -53.06 10.82
C ALA A 354 13.66 -53.40 12.09
N LEU A 355 12.91 -52.42 12.62
CA LEU A 355 11.96 -52.64 13.72
C LEU A 355 10.79 -53.54 13.29
N GLY A 356 10.26 -53.38 12.07
CA GLY A 356 9.26 -54.27 11.49
C GLY A 356 9.74 -55.73 11.37
N GLY A 357 11.00 -55.93 10.93
CA GLY A 357 11.65 -57.24 10.91
C GLY A 357 11.73 -57.87 12.31
N ARG A 358 12.27 -57.14 13.30
CA ARG A 358 12.33 -57.59 14.70
C ARG A 358 10.95 -57.85 15.32
N TYR A 359 9.94 -57.10 14.93
CA TYR A 359 8.56 -57.34 15.36
C TYR A 359 8.01 -58.66 14.79
N ALA A 360 8.31 -58.98 13.53
CA ALA A 360 7.95 -60.27 12.94
C ALA A 360 8.71 -61.44 13.59
N GLU A 361 10.00 -61.28 13.91
CA GLU A 361 10.79 -62.25 14.68
C GLU A 361 10.20 -62.50 16.08
N LEU A 362 9.87 -61.42 16.81
CA LEU A 362 9.22 -61.49 18.11
C LEU A 362 7.83 -62.14 18.05
N LEU A 363 7.04 -61.87 17.00
CA LEU A 363 5.73 -62.49 16.79
C LEU A 363 5.86 -63.99 16.48
N ALA A 364 6.85 -64.38 15.68
CA ALA A 364 7.16 -65.79 15.42
C ALA A 364 7.59 -66.50 16.71
N LEU A 365 8.49 -65.91 17.50
CA LEU A 365 8.93 -66.45 18.78
C LEU A 365 7.77 -66.52 19.80
N HIS A 366 6.89 -65.53 19.83
CA HIS A 366 5.68 -65.54 20.67
C HIS A 366 4.72 -66.67 20.28
N ASN A 367 4.52 -66.91 18.98
CA ASN A 367 3.72 -68.02 18.47
C ASN A 367 4.35 -69.38 18.81
N GLU A 368 5.68 -69.49 18.75
CA GLU A 368 6.43 -70.71 19.10
C GLU A 368 6.37 -71.00 20.61
N VAL A 369 6.55 -69.99 21.45
CA VAL A 369 6.33 -70.09 22.90
C VAL A 369 4.89 -70.49 23.21
N ASN A 370 3.90 -69.91 22.52
CA ASN A 370 2.49 -70.31 22.66
C ASN A 370 2.23 -71.76 22.20
N ARG A 371 2.92 -72.24 21.16
CA ARG A 371 2.86 -73.65 20.72
C ARG A 371 3.39 -74.57 21.81
N HIS A 372 4.60 -74.34 22.30
CA HIS A 372 5.20 -75.11 23.38
C HIS A 372 4.41 -75.01 24.71
N LEU A 373 3.76 -73.88 24.98
CA LEU A 373 2.91 -73.71 26.16
C LEU A 373 1.57 -74.46 26.02
N LYS A 374 1.00 -74.57 24.81
CA LYS A 374 -0.12 -75.47 24.49
C LYS A 374 0.28 -76.94 24.61
N GLU A 375 1.44 -77.33 24.07
CA GLU A 375 1.99 -78.68 24.18
C GLU A 375 2.21 -79.07 25.66
N THR A 376 2.86 -78.20 26.43
CA THR A 376 3.08 -78.39 27.88
C THR A 376 1.76 -78.49 28.65
N LYS A 377 0.75 -77.67 28.30
CA LYS A 377 -0.61 -77.82 28.83
C LYS A 377 -1.30 -79.13 28.42
N SER A 378 -0.97 -79.73 27.27
CA SER A 378 -1.44 -81.08 26.90
C SER A 378 -0.76 -82.20 27.70
N PHE A 379 0.46 -81.96 28.19
CA PHE A 379 1.17 -82.88 29.08
C PHE A 379 0.74 -82.73 30.55
N MET A 380 0.27 -81.55 30.99
CA MET A 380 -0.20 -81.32 32.37
C MET A 380 -1.19 -82.39 32.88
N PRO A 381 -2.26 -82.80 32.15
CA PRO A 381 -3.15 -83.90 32.58
C PRO A 381 -2.50 -85.29 32.66
N ARG A 382 -1.29 -85.49 32.10
CA ARG A 382 -0.46 -86.69 32.29
C ARG A 382 0.55 -86.50 33.43
N TRP A 383 1.05 -85.29 33.63
CA TRP A 383 1.98 -84.94 34.71
C TRP A 383 1.28 -84.92 36.07
N VAL A 384 0.07 -84.37 36.16
CA VAL A 384 -0.81 -84.43 37.34
C VAL A 384 -1.13 -85.89 37.68
N ARG A 385 -1.59 -86.70 36.73
CA ARG A 385 -1.83 -88.13 36.96
C ARG A 385 -0.58 -88.91 37.36
N ARG A 386 0.60 -88.59 36.80
CA ARG A 386 1.88 -89.16 37.26
C ARG A 386 2.27 -88.67 38.66
N SER A 387 1.98 -87.43 39.02
CA SER A 387 2.17 -86.88 40.37
C SER A 387 1.26 -87.58 41.40
N GLU A 388 -0.02 -87.77 41.08
CA GLU A 388 -0.98 -88.54 41.90
C GLU A 388 -0.55 -90.01 42.03
N THR A 389 -0.11 -90.62 40.93
CA THR A 389 0.46 -91.98 40.93
C THR A 389 1.74 -92.06 41.76
N LEU A 390 2.62 -91.06 41.69
CA LEU A 390 3.82 -90.96 42.55
C LEU A 390 3.45 -90.74 44.02
N ASN A 391 2.39 -89.99 44.31
CA ASN A 391 1.88 -89.78 45.67
C ASN A 391 1.28 -91.09 46.23
N TYR A 392 0.55 -91.84 45.40
CA TYR A 392 0.05 -93.18 45.74
C TYR A 392 1.19 -94.17 45.94
N VAL A 393 2.14 -94.25 45.00
CA VAL A 393 3.34 -95.10 45.11
C VAL A 393 4.20 -94.71 46.31
N TYR A 394 4.34 -93.42 46.64
CA TYR A 394 5.04 -92.96 47.84
C TYR A 394 4.31 -93.39 49.13
N ARG A 395 2.96 -93.32 49.18
CA ARG A 395 2.18 -93.85 50.31
C ARG A 395 2.31 -95.37 50.43
N SER A 396 2.25 -96.10 49.32
CA SER A 396 2.43 -97.56 49.29
C SER A 396 3.86 -97.97 49.64
N ILE A 397 4.88 -97.26 49.17
CA ILE A 397 6.28 -97.45 49.60
C ILE A 397 6.42 -97.14 51.10
N LYS A 398 5.81 -96.06 51.62
CA LYS A 398 5.83 -95.73 53.06
C LYS A 398 5.09 -96.76 53.92
N SER A 399 4.15 -97.52 53.35
CA SER A 399 3.54 -98.70 53.97
C SER A 399 4.48 -99.92 53.92
N ILE A 400 5.01 -100.26 52.74
CA ILE A 400 5.90 -101.41 52.52
C ILE A 400 7.25 -101.26 53.26
N HIS A 401 7.75 -100.04 53.44
CA HIS A 401 8.98 -99.72 54.17
C HIS A 401 8.86 -99.91 55.70
N ARG A 402 7.64 -100.15 56.21
CA ARG A 402 7.44 -100.67 57.58
C ARG A 402 7.47 -102.21 57.66
N GLY A 403 7.49 -102.91 56.51
CA GLY A 403 7.30 -104.36 56.42
C GLY A 403 8.57 -105.20 56.35
N ILE A 404 9.46 -104.94 55.38
CA ILE A 404 10.53 -105.91 55.02
C ILE A 404 11.92 -105.24 54.90
N LYS A 405 12.93 -105.83 55.54
CA LYS A 405 14.33 -105.39 55.53
C LYS A 405 15.15 -105.97 54.35
N LEU A 406 16.08 -105.13 53.88
CA LEU A 406 17.45 -105.43 53.39
C LEU A 406 17.83 -106.91 53.12
N LEU A 407 18.22 -107.22 51.88
CA LEU A 407 19.48 -107.94 51.55
C LEU A 407 19.71 -108.18 50.03
N ARG A 408 18.66 -108.28 49.21
CA ARG A 408 18.78 -108.79 47.82
C ARG A 408 19.19 -107.76 46.74
N LEU A 409 19.21 -106.47 47.06
CA LEU A 409 19.41 -105.39 46.08
C LEU A 409 20.87 -105.24 45.57
N GLN A 410 21.86 -105.78 46.29
CA GLN A 410 23.27 -105.52 46.01
C GLN A 410 23.90 -106.46 44.95
N LYS A 411 23.24 -107.56 44.58
CA LYS A 411 23.77 -108.51 43.59
C LYS A 411 23.49 -108.08 42.14
N TYR A 412 22.23 -107.82 41.82
CA TYR A 412 21.77 -107.49 40.46
C TYR A 412 22.41 -106.25 39.84
N LEU A 413 22.90 -105.30 40.66
CA LEU A 413 23.53 -104.08 40.17
C LEU A 413 24.90 -104.35 39.53
N ASN A 414 25.64 -105.35 40.03
CA ASN A 414 26.98 -105.68 39.54
C ASN A 414 26.91 -106.37 38.17
N ASP A 415 25.96 -107.29 37.99
CA ASP A 415 25.81 -108.09 36.77
C ASP A 415 25.52 -107.22 35.53
N ALA A 416 24.77 -106.12 35.70
CA ALA A 416 24.43 -105.17 34.64
C ALA A 416 25.61 -104.26 34.20
N MET A 417 26.61 -104.04 35.06
CA MET A 417 27.76 -103.19 34.73
C MET A 417 28.76 -103.86 33.79
N ALA A 418 28.82 -105.20 33.77
CA ALA A 418 29.76 -105.95 32.95
C ALA A 418 29.46 -105.85 31.43
N GLN A 419 28.18 -105.79 31.05
CA GLN A 419 27.77 -105.92 29.64
C GLN A 419 28.01 -104.66 28.79
N ASN A 420 28.09 -103.48 29.41
CA ASN A 420 28.24 -102.20 28.68
C ASN A 420 29.71 -101.84 28.37
N LEU A 421 30.69 -102.61 28.86
CA LEU A 421 32.10 -102.28 28.73
C LEU A 421 32.66 -102.57 27.33
N ASP A 422 32.14 -103.60 26.64
CA ASP A 422 32.61 -104.04 25.31
C ASP A 422 32.32 -103.01 24.20
N LEU A 423 31.12 -102.40 24.26
CA LEU A 423 30.66 -101.41 23.28
C LEU A 423 31.58 -100.18 23.18
N LEU A 424 32.24 -99.83 24.29
CA LEU A 424 33.18 -98.71 24.37
C LEU A 424 34.54 -99.00 23.72
N THR A 425 34.89 -100.27 23.49
CA THR A 425 36.16 -100.65 22.87
C THR A 425 36.11 -100.58 21.34
N GLN A 426 34.95 -100.89 20.74
CA GLN A 426 34.79 -100.97 19.28
C GLN A 426 34.80 -99.60 18.59
N VAL A 427 34.26 -98.56 19.24
CA VAL A 427 34.19 -97.19 18.68
C VAL A 427 35.57 -96.51 18.62
N ALA A 428 36.43 -96.74 19.62
CA ALA A 428 37.77 -96.13 19.68
C ALA A 428 38.66 -96.55 18.49
N ALA A 429 38.57 -97.83 18.10
CA ALA A 429 39.39 -98.41 17.02
C ALA A 429 39.13 -97.82 15.63
N ILE A 430 38.00 -97.12 15.42
CA ILE A 430 37.58 -96.60 14.10
C ILE A 430 38.17 -95.21 13.83
N LEU A 431 38.22 -94.33 14.84
CA LEU A 431 38.63 -92.94 14.65
C LEU A 431 40.15 -92.74 14.59
N ALA A 432 40.93 -93.67 15.16
CA ALA A 432 42.40 -93.59 15.22
C ALA A 432 43.14 -93.91 13.89
N ARG A 433 42.45 -93.99 12.75
CA ARG A 433 43.01 -94.52 11.48
C ARG A 433 43.31 -93.52 10.36
N ASN A 434 42.93 -92.25 10.46
CA ASN A 434 43.22 -91.22 9.45
C ASN A 434 43.96 -90.03 10.08
N ASN A 435 45.29 -89.99 9.90
CA ASN A 435 46.21 -88.95 10.42
C ASN A 435 46.02 -87.59 9.70
N ALA A 436 46.31 -86.40 10.25
CA ALA A 436 47.36 -85.95 11.21
C ALA A 436 48.80 -86.03 10.63
N PRO A 437 49.84 -85.38 11.22
CA PRO A 437 49.90 -84.38 12.30
C PRO A 437 49.85 -82.92 11.73
N LYS A 438 50.51 -81.82 12.16
CA LYS A 438 51.50 -81.37 13.19
C LYS A 438 51.30 -79.82 13.32
N GLU A 439 51.64 -79.06 14.36
CA GLU A 439 52.02 -79.33 15.77
C GLU A 439 52.03 -78.03 16.63
N SER A 440 51.35 -78.02 17.79
CA SER A 440 51.80 -77.33 19.01
C SER A 440 50.87 -77.70 20.17
N ILE A 441 51.39 -78.29 21.25
CA ILE A 441 50.59 -78.85 22.35
C ILE A 441 50.79 -78.01 23.63
N LEU A 442 49.70 -77.76 24.37
CA LEU A 442 49.75 -77.05 25.65
C LEU A 442 50.40 -77.91 26.75
N PRO A 443 51.30 -77.36 27.59
CA PRO A 443 51.93 -78.10 28.68
C PRO A 443 50.89 -78.65 29.68
N GLY A 444 51.00 -79.94 30.02
CA GLY A 444 50.09 -80.64 30.95
C GLY A 444 49.33 -81.82 30.35
N LEU A 445 49.47 -82.10 29.04
CA LEU A 445 48.96 -83.29 28.38
C LEU A 445 50.08 -84.30 28.10
N GLU A 446 50.27 -85.28 28.98
CA GLU A 446 51.19 -86.41 28.76
C GLU A 446 50.47 -87.55 28.05
N CYS A 447 50.83 -87.79 26.79
CA CYS A 447 50.31 -88.89 26.00
C CYS A 447 51.12 -90.17 26.25
N SER A 448 50.60 -91.04 27.12
CA SER A 448 50.93 -92.48 27.07
C SER A 448 50.00 -93.19 26.08
N GLY A 449 50.47 -94.27 25.45
CA GLY A 449 49.76 -94.90 24.33
C GLY A 449 48.46 -95.60 24.71
N THR A 450 47.48 -95.55 23.79
CA THR A 450 46.12 -96.14 23.85
C THR A 450 45.12 -95.45 24.79
N ASP A 451 43.85 -95.44 24.40
CA ASP A 451 42.82 -94.51 24.87
C ASP A 451 42.52 -94.53 26.38
N LYS A 452 42.95 -93.48 27.08
CA LYS A 452 42.17 -92.73 28.10
C LYS A 452 42.92 -91.48 28.60
N THR A 453 42.42 -90.29 28.25
CA THR A 453 42.88 -89.04 28.85
C THR A 453 42.49 -88.98 30.33
N LYS A 454 43.43 -89.28 31.23
CA LYS A 454 43.23 -89.09 32.68
C LYS A 454 43.20 -87.59 33.00
N VAL A 455 42.00 -87.01 32.98
CA VAL A 455 41.78 -85.65 33.48
C VAL A 455 41.90 -85.66 35.00
N ASP A 456 42.98 -85.08 35.52
CA ASP A 456 43.09 -84.76 36.95
C ASP A 456 42.17 -83.56 37.26
N ILE A 457 40.92 -83.87 37.62
CA ILE A 457 39.87 -82.88 37.91
C ILE A 457 40.28 -81.98 39.08
N ALA A 458 41.05 -82.48 40.06
CA ALA A 458 41.51 -81.66 41.18
C ALA A 458 42.53 -80.61 40.72
N ARG A 459 43.55 -81.02 39.97
CA ARG A 459 44.56 -80.12 39.39
C ARG A 459 43.96 -79.13 38.39
N LEU A 460 43.03 -79.58 37.55
CA LEU A 460 42.35 -78.72 36.57
C LEU A 460 41.41 -77.70 37.25
N THR A 461 40.76 -78.07 38.35
CA THR A 461 39.98 -77.14 39.19
C THR A 461 40.89 -76.07 39.84
N THR A 462 42.08 -76.45 40.31
CA THR A 462 43.05 -75.50 40.88
C THR A 462 43.54 -74.49 39.84
N VAL A 463 43.88 -74.93 38.63
CA VAL A 463 44.31 -74.05 37.52
C VAL A 463 43.20 -73.10 37.09
N LEU A 464 41.94 -73.56 37.04
CA LEU A 464 40.80 -72.69 36.75
C LEU A 464 40.57 -71.65 37.85
N ARG A 465 40.70 -72.02 39.12
CA ARG A 465 40.61 -71.05 40.23
C ARG A 465 41.70 -69.98 40.15
N GLN A 466 42.95 -70.37 39.89
CA GLN A 466 44.10 -69.44 39.72
C GLN A 466 44.05 -68.57 38.45
N ARG A 467 43.04 -68.72 37.58
CA ARG A 467 42.79 -67.84 36.43
C ARG A 467 41.43 -67.12 36.48
N LEU A 468 40.67 -67.32 37.55
CA LEU A 468 39.41 -66.61 37.85
C LEU A 468 39.54 -65.70 39.09
N SER A 469 40.72 -65.67 39.69
CA SER A 469 41.25 -64.67 40.63
C SER A 469 42.30 -63.81 39.94
#